data_AF-A0A9E1YPQ0-F1
#
_entry.id   AF-A0A9E1YPQ0-F1
#
_cell.length_a   1.000
_cell.length_b   1.000
_cell.length_c   1.000
_cell.angle_alpha   90.00
_cell.angle_beta   90.00
_cell.angle_gamma   90.00
#
_symmetry.space_group_name_H-M   'P 1'
#
loop_
_entity.id
_entity.type
_entity.pdbx_description
1 polymer ?
#
loop_
_entity_poly.entity_id
_entity_poly.type
_entity_poly.pdbx_seq_one_letter_code
_entity_poly.pdbx_strand_id
1 'polypeptide(L)' 'MAKQPATTDRRTEIAQRAKSFFDEAVEAQNDGDLAGAIAGYNKTLSLAPGYVSALNNLGVALRKDRKLDAAIALQNRHC' A
#
# COMPACT_ATOMS: atom_id res chain seq x y z
N MET A 1 17.69 12.18 34.25
CA MET A 1 16.85 12.89 33.27
C MET A 1 17.52 12.83 31.91
N ALA A 2 16.72 12.62 30.85
CA ALA A 2 17.05 12.60 29.41
C ALA A 2 17.99 11.47 28.90
N LYS A 3 17.41 10.28 28.65
CA LYS A 3 17.97 9.29 27.71
C LYS A 3 17.91 9.90 26.31
N GLN A 4 19.06 10.18 25.71
CA GLN A 4 19.17 10.56 24.31
C GLN A 4 18.68 9.39 23.43
N PRO A 5 17.68 9.54 22.54
CA PRO A 5 17.33 8.51 21.57
C PRO A 5 17.92 8.93 20.22
N ALA A 6 19.21 8.69 20.00
CA ALA A 6 19.90 9.25 18.83
C ALA A 6 20.84 8.25 18.15
N THR A 7 20.40 7.00 17.99
CA THR A 7 21.01 6.04 17.05
C THR A 7 19.98 4.98 16.62
N THR A 8 18.76 5.39 16.26
CA THR A 8 17.85 4.47 15.58
C THR A 8 18.51 4.12 14.25
N ASP A 9 19.02 2.89 14.15
CA ASP A 9 19.77 2.40 12.99
C ASP A 9 18.99 2.75 11.72
N ARG A 10 19.61 3.44 10.75
CA ARG A 10 18.93 3.94 9.55
C ARG A 10 18.19 2.82 8.80
N ARG A 11 18.59 1.55 8.96
CA ARG A 11 17.87 0.39 8.41
C ARG A 11 16.55 0.13 9.15
N THR A 12 16.51 0.31 10.46
CA THR A 12 15.28 0.21 11.25
C THR A 12 14.29 1.33 10.92
N GLU A 13 14.75 2.55 10.62
CA GLU A 13 13.87 3.62 10.15
C GLU A 13 13.24 3.30 8.78
N ILE A 14 14.02 2.73 7.84
CA ILE A 14 13.53 2.31 6.52
C ILE A 14 12.46 1.22 6.68
N ALA A 15 12.71 0.23 7.53
CA ALA A 15 11.76 -0.84 7.81
C ALA A 15 10.47 -0.31 8.47
N GLN A 16 10.60 0.64 9.40
CA GLN A 16 9.45 1.22 10.10
C GLN A 16 8.63 2.13 9.17
N ARG A 17 9.26 2.87 8.26
CA ARG A 17 8.58 3.61 7.19
C ARG A 17 7.87 2.68 6.21
N ALA A 18 8.50 1.58 5.81
CA ALA A 18 7.87 0.58 4.96
C ALA A 18 6.58 0.02 5.59
N LYS A 19 6.62 -0.23 6.92
CA LYS A 19 5.44 -0.63 7.69
C LYS A 19 4.36 0.46 7.73
N SER A 20 4.73 1.73 7.95
CA SER A 20 3.77 2.85 7.91
C SER A 20 3.03 2.92 6.58
N PHE A 21 3.77 2.89 5.46
CA PHE A 21 3.16 2.89 4.12
C PHE A 21 2.28 1.66 3.87
N PHE A 22 2.60 0.51 4.49
CA PHE A 22 1.78 -0.69 4.38
C PHE A 22 0.46 -0.51 5.14
N ASP A 23 0.51 0.02 6.36
CA ASP A 23 -0.68 0.27 7.17
C ASP A 23 -1.57 1.32 6.49
N GLU A 24 -1.00 2.41 5.96
CA GLU A 24 -1.71 3.43 5.16
C GLU A 24 -2.36 2.83 3.89
N ALA A 25 -1.68 1.91 3.20
CA ALA A 25 -2.20 1.24 2.02
C ALA A 25 -3.39 0.31 2.34
N VAL A 26 -3.37 -0.32 3.53
CA VAL A 26 -4.47 -1.16 4.01
C VAL A 26 -5.69 -0.29 4.32
N GLU A 27 -5.51 0.84 5.01
CA GLU A 27 -6.60 1.79 5.27
C GLU A 27 -7.22 2.31 3.97
N ALA A 28 -6.40 2.75 3.00
CA ALA A 28 -6.89 3.16 1.69
C ALA A 28 -7.68 2.05 0.98
N GLN A 29 -7.24 0.79 1.10
CA GLN A 29 -7.96 -0.34 0.53
C GLN A 29 -9.31 -0.59 1.21
N ASN A 30 -9.41 -0.36 2.53
CA ASN A 30 -10.65 -0.49 3.29
C ASN A 30 -11.64 0.62 2.92
N ASP A 31 -11.14 1.83 2.66
CA ASP A 31 -11.93 2.98 2.19
C ASP A 31 -12.39 2.83 0.74
N GLY A 32 -11.91 1.79 0.03
CA GLY A 32 -12.22 1.55 -1.38
C GLY A 32 -11.36 2.36 -2.35
N ASP A 33 -10.41 3.17 -1.85
CA ASP A 33 -9.40 3.84 -2.65
C ASP A 33 -8.31 2.85 -3.09
N LEU A 34 -8.59 2.13 -4.16
CA LEU A 34 -7.65 1.16 -4.73
C LEU A 34 -6.40 1.83 -5.29
N ALA A 35 -6.51 3.05 -5.81
CA ALA A 35 -5.37 3.80 -6.33
C ALA A 35 -4.39 4.18 -5.22
N GLY A 36 -4.91 4.70 -4.09
CA GLY A 36 -4.14 4.98 -2.88
C GLY A 36 -3.49 3.73 -2.30
N ALA A 37 -4.24 2.63 -2.23
CA ALA A 37 -3.72 1.33 -1.77
C ALA A 37 -2.56 0.85 -2.65
N ILE A 38 -2.70 0.87 -3.98
CA ILE A 38 -1.66 0.48 -4.93
C ILE A 38 -0.40 1.34 -4.75
N ALA A 39 -0.57 2.66 -4.59
CA ALA A 39 0.55 3.58 -4.38
C ALA A 39 1.29 3.29 -3.06
N GLY A 40 0.56 3.03 -1.97
CA GLY A 40 1.14 2.71 -0.67
C GLY A 40 1.91 1.38 -0.69
N TYR A 41 1.34 0.32 -1.26
CA TYR A 41 2.04 -0.97 -1.40
C TYR A 41 3.32 -0.86 -2.26
N ASN A 42 3.29 -0.08 -3.34
CA ASN A 42 4.50 0.18 -4.15
C ASN A 42 5.59 0.92 -3.37
N LYS A 43 5.22 1.88 -2.50
CA LYS A 43 6.18 2.56 -1.62
C LYS A 43 6.77 1.59 -0.59
N THR A 44 5.95 0.73 0.01
CA THR A 44 6.43 -0.33 0.92
C THR A 44 7.45 -1.22 0.22
N LEU A 45 7.18 -1.66 -1.01
CA LEU A 45 8.08 -2.52 -1.78
C LEU A 45 9.35 -1.81 -2.25
N SER A 46 9.29 -0.51 -2.50
CA SER A 46 10.47 0.30 -2.82
C SER A 46 11.45 0.39 -1.65
N LEU A 47 10.94 0.38 -0.42
CA LEU A 47 11.76 0.40 0.80
C LEU A 47 12.13 -1.01 1.29
N ALA A 48 11.22 -1.96 1.12
CA ALA A 48 11.34 -3.34 1.57
C ALA A 48 10.85 -4.28 0.45
N PRO A 49 11.68 -4.59 -0.55
CA PRO A 49 11.28 -5.44 -1.68
C PRO A 49 10.91 -6.87 -1.26
N GLY A 50 11.33 -7.31 -0.07
CA GLY A 50 10.95 -8.60 0.51
C GLY A 50 9.63 -8.61 1.29
N TYR A 51 8.84 -7.53 1.28
CA TYR A 51 7.59 -7.44 2.05
C TYR A 51 6.47 -8.24 1.37
N VAL A 52 6.44 -9.56 1.61
CA VAL A 52 5.51 -10.50 0.96
C VAL A 52 4.05 -10.10 1.13
N SER A 53 3.66 -9.60 2.30
CA SER A 53 2.29 -9.13 2.55
C SER A 53 1.89 -7.96 1.64
N ALA A 54 2.83 -7.06 1.30
CA ALA A 54 2.58 -5.94 0.41
C ALA A 54 2.42 -6.42 -1.04
N LEU A 55 3.23 -7.40 -1.49
CA LEU A 55 3.05 -8.02 -2.82
C LEU A 55 1.69 -8.70 -2.95
N ASN A 56 1.28 -9.46 -1.94
CA ASN A 56 -0.01 -10.15 -1.94
C ASN A 56 -1.17 -9.15 -2.00
N ASN A 57 -1.13 -8.11 -1.16
CA ASN A 57 -2.20 -7.12 -1.09
C ASN A 57 -2.23 -6.21 -2.33
N LEU A 58 -1.08 -5.90 -2.94
CA LEU A 58 -0.99 -5.21 -4.23
C LEU A 58 -1.69 -6.01 -5.33
N GLY A 59 -1.47 -7.33 -5.39
CA GLY A 59 -2.16 -8.21 -6.34
C GLY A 59 -3.67 -8.22 -6.15
N VAL A 60 -4.14 -8.19 -4.89
CA VAL A 60 -5.57 -8.06 -4.56
C VAL A 60 -6.12 -6.70 -5.01
N ALA A 61 -5.40 -5.61 -4.73
CA ALA A 61 -5.80 -4.25 -5.11
C ALA A 61 -5.95 -4.13 -6.64
N LEU A 62 -4.94 -4.55 -7.40
CA LEU A 62 -4.94 -4.52 -8.88
C LEU A 62 -6.07 -5.36 -9.48
N ARG A 63 -6.41 -6.50 -8.86
CA ARG A 63 -7.55 -7.32 -9.30
C ARG A 63 -8.88 -6.64 -9.04
N LYS A 64 -9.03 -5.90 -7.94
CA LYS A 64 -10.25 -5.13 -7.65
C LYS A 64 -10.37 -3.93 -8.59
N ASP A 65 -9.26 -3.26 -8.88
CA ASP A 65 -9.20 -2.06 -9.73
C ASP A 65 -9.69 -2.37 -11.15
N ARG A 66 -9.12 -3.40 -11.78
CA ARG A 66 -9.59 -3.86 -13.11
C ARG A 66 -11.05 -4.32 -13.14
N LYS A 67 -11.58 -4.80 -12.02
CA LYS A 67 -13.00 -5.19 -11.94
C LYS A 67 -13.91 -3.98 -11.86
N LEU A 68 -13.49 -2.91 -11.18
CA LEU A 68 -14.21 -1.64 -11.15
C LEU A 68 -14.20 -1.00 -12.54
N ASP A 69 -13.04 -0.96 -13.22
CA ASP A 69 -12.95 -0.45 -14.59
C ASP A 69 -13.88 -1.20 -15.54
N ALA A 70 -13.87 -2.55 -15.46
CA ALA A 70 -14.75 -3.38 -16.27
C ALA A 70 -16.24 -3.14 -15.93
N ALA A 71 -16.60 -2.93 -14.67
CA ALA A 71 -17.97 -2.63 -14.25
C ALA A 71 -18.43 -1.25 -14.76
N ILE A 72 -17.59 -0.22 -14.64
CA ILE A 72 -17.87 1.13 -15.16
C ILE A 72 -18.03 1.09 -16.68
N ALA A 73 -17.13 0.40 -17.38
CA ALA A 73 -17.19 0.25 -18.83
C ALA A 73 -18.47 -0.47 -19.30
N LEU A 74 -18.94 -1.47 -18.55
CA LEU A 74 -20.20 -2.15 -18.85
C LEU A 74 -21.41 -1.23 -18.65
N GLN A 75 -21.44 -0.48 -17.54
CA GLN A 75 -22.54 0.43 -17.23
C GLN A 75 -22.69 1.55 -18.26
N ASN A 76 -21.58 2.11 -18.73
CA ASN A 76 -21.57 3.17 -19.76
C ASN A 76 -22.00 2.71 -21.15
N ARG A 77 -22.14 1.39 -21.39
CA ARG A 77 -22.63 0.83 -22.66
C ARG A 77 -24.14 0.57 -22.65
N HIS A 78 -24.80 0.71 -21.50
CA HIS A 78 -26.23 0.44 -21.32
C HIS A 78 -27.11 1.71 -21.24
N CYS A 79 -26.55 2.88 -21.60
CA CYS A 79 -27.32 4.09 -21.91
C CYS A 79 -27.23 4.38 -23.42
#